data_AF-A0A7S2LP55-F1
#
_entry.id   AF-A0A7S2LP55-F1
#
_cell.length_a   1.000
_cell.length_b   1.000
_cell.length_c   1.000
_cell.angle_alpha   90.00
_cell.angle_beta   90.00
_cell.angle_gamma   90.00
#
_symmetry.space_group_name_H-M   'P 1'
#
loop_
_entity.id
_entity.type
_entity.pdbx_description
1 polymer ?
#
loop_
_entity_poly.entity_id
_entity_poly.type
_entity_poly.pdbx_seq_one_letter_code
_entity_poly.pdbx_strand_id
1 'polypeptide(L)'
;ARSAVAPSAFAKCTPFGLGGQQQDTMELARWLLDQVGDVAKEGSVTERNFGGRILKRICCGKCGHEQHKVEPFLDVCLHLASDATTGLSVSSLLQTYLSSQPLHGYK
;
A
#
# COMPACT_ATOMS: atom_id res chain seq x y z
N ALA A 1 -11.99 29.27 17.55
CA ALA A 1 -10.86 28.32 17.41
C ALA A 1 -11.39 26.91 17.67
N ARG A 2 -10.94 25.88 16.94
CA ARG A 2 -11.29 24.48 17.26
C ARG A 2 -10.42 24.03 18.43
N SER A 3 -11.03 23.53 19.50
CA SER A 3 -10.29 22.95 20.64
C SER A 3 -9.63 21.64 20.22
N ALA A 4 -8.40 21.41 20.70
CA ALA A 4 -7.74 20.13 20.52
C ALA A 4 -8.54 19.02 21.24
N VAL A 5 -8.73 17.89 20.56
CA VAL A 5 -9.41 16.71 21.12
C VAL A 5 -8.41 15.58 21.20
N ALA A 6 -8.34 14.91 22.35
CA ALA A 6 -7.55 13.70 22.52
C ALA A 6 -8.40 12.47 22.10
N PRO A 7 -8.02 11.72 21.05
CA PRO A 7 -8.81 10.60 20.54
C PRO A 7 -8.55 9.31 21.35
N SER A 8 -8.64 9.38 22.68
CA SER A 8 -8.26 8.29 23.58
C SER A 8 -9.13 7.03 23.43
N ALA A 9 -10.41 7.18 23.11
CA ALA A 9 -11.29 6.05 22.82
C ALA A 9 -10.87 5.32 21.53
N PHE A 10 -10.57 6.07 20.47
CA PHE A 10 -10.11 5.52 19.20
C PHE A 10 -8.78 4.78 19.37
N ALA A 11 -7.83 5.37 20.09
CA ALA A 11 -6.51 4.78 20.30
C ALA A 11 -6.52 3.49 21.15
N LYS A 12 -7.62 3.18 21.84
CA LYS A 12 -7.82 1.86 22.50
C LYS A 12 -8.27 0.77 21.52
N CYS A 13 -8.85 1.14 20.39
CA CYS A 13 -9.36 0.21 19.40
C CYS A 13 -8.30 -0.20 18.37
N THR A 14 -7.20 0.54 18.26
CA THR A 14 -6.14 0.23 17.32
C THR A 14 -5.29 -0.94 17.83
N PRO A 15 -4.76 -1.81 16.93
CA PRO A 15 -3.86 -2.89 17.32
C PRO A 15 -2.51 -2.37 17.83
N PHE A 16 -2.19 -1.10 17.58
CA PHE A 16 -0.96 -0.43 17.97
C PHE A 16 -1.00 0.10 19.43
N GLY A 17 -2.20 0.16 20.01
CA GLY A 17 -2.42 0.51 21.42
C GLY A 17 -2.01 1.93 21.81
N LEU A 18 -1.88 2.13 23.13
CA LEU A 18 -1.58 3.42 23.78
C LEU A 18 -0.14 3.52 24.31
N GLY A 19 0.77 2.65 23.84
CA GLY A 19 2.11 2.49 24.41
C GLY A 19 3.05 3.69 24.22
N GLY A 20 2.57 4.79 23.61
CA GLY A 20 3.34 6.01 23.37
C GLY A 20 4.51 5.83 22.39
N GLN A 21 4.62 4.67 21.76
CA GLN A 21 5.68 4.37 20.80
C GLN A 21 5.33 4.94 19.42
N GLN A 22 6.34 5.39 18.68
CA GLN A 22 6.16 5.75 17.27
C GLN A 22 5.73 4.53 16.46
N GLN A 23 4.84 4.74 15.49
CA GLN A 23 4.25 3.69 14.65
C GLN A 23 4.35 4.08 13.19
N ASP A 24 4.28 3.08 12.30
CA ASP A 24 4.17 3.31 10.87
C ASP A 24 2.75 3.85 10.54
N THR A 25 2.71 5.04 9.95
CA THR A 25 1.45 5.68 9.55
C THR A 25 0.76 4.93 8.43
N MET A 26 1.51 4.26 7.54
CA MET A 26 0.92 3.45 6.46
C MET A 26 0.19 2.23 7.01
N GLU A 27 0.74 1.59 8.05
CA GLU A 27 0.09 0.44 8.68
C GLU A 27 -1.22 0.87 9.39
N LEU A 28 -1.19 1.99 10.11
CA LEU A 28 -2.38 2.57 10.72
C LEU A 28 -3.44 2.95 9.68
N ALA A 29 -3.03 3.56 8.56
CA ALA A 29 -3.94 3.95 7.49
C ALA A 29 -4.62 2.73 6.84
N ARG A 30 -3.86 1.67 6.54
CA ARG A 30 -4.41 0.42 5.99
C ARG A 30 -5.39 -0.23 6.96
N TRP A 31 -5.01 -0.32 8.23
CA TRP A 31 -5.90 -0.86 9.26
C TRP A 31 -7.21 -0.06 9.35
N LEU A 32 -7.12 1.27 9.34
CA LEU A 32 -8.29 2.16 9.34
C LEU A 32 -9.20 1.92 8.13
N LEU A 33 -8.63 1.85 6.92
CA LEU A 33 -9.39 1.61 5.70
C LEU A 33 -10.05 0.23 5.69
N ASP A 34 -9.41 -0.79 6.28
CA ASP A 34 -10.00 -2.10 6.49
C ASP A 34 -11.16 -2.05 7.50
N GLN A 35 -11.04 -1.28 8.61
CA GLN A 35 -12.15 -1.11 9.56
C GLN A 35 -13.35 -0.37 8.94
N VAL A 36 -13.11 0.60 8.07
CA VAL A 36 -14.16 1.36 7.37
C VAL A 36 -14.79 0.54 6.23
N GLY A 37 -14.01 -0.31 5.58
CA GLY A 37 -14.45 -1.12 4.44
C GLY A 37 -15.40 -2.26 4.81
N ASP A 38 -15.39 -2.69 6.08
CA ASP A 38 -16.15 -3.84 6.60
C ASP A 38 -15.81 -5.15 5.87
N VAL A 39 -16.53 -6.25 6.16
CA VAL A 39 -16.26 -7.61 5.64
C VAL A 39 -16.30 -7.70 4.10
N ALA A 40 -17.05 -6.83 3.43
CA ALA A 40 -17.20 -6.82 1.98
C ALA A 40 -16.12 -5.95 1.33
N LYS A 41 -14.96 -6.53 1.00
CA LYS A 41 -13.88 -5.77 0.33
C LYS A 41 -14.30 -5.23 -1.03
N GLU A 42 -15.01 -6.02 -1.83
CA GLU A 42 -15.50 -5.62 -3.15
C GLU A 42 -16.82 -4.83 -3.04
N GLY A 43 -16.90 -3.67 -3.67
CA GLY A 43 -18.02 -2.73 -3.59
C GLY A 43 -18.04 -1.83 -2.36
N SER A 44 -17.09 -1.98 -1.42
CA SER A 44 -17.00 -1.15 -0.21
C SER A 44 -16.86 0.34 -0.52
N VAL A 45 -17.18 1.19 0.46
CA VAL A 45 -16.84 2.63 0.38
C VAL A 45 -15.33 2.81 0.21
N THR A 46 -14.53 1.99 0.89
CA THR A 46 -13.07 2.00 0.78
C THR A 46 -12.60 1.71 -0.66
N GLU A 47 -13.05 0.60 -1.27
CA GLU A 47 -12.66 0.27 -2.65
C GLU A 47 -13.16 1.32 -3.65
N ARG A 48 -14.40 1.82 -3.49
CA ARG A 48 -14.94 2.82 -4.44
C ARG A 48 -14.18 4.14 -4.45
N ASN A 49 -13.53 4.52 -3.34
CA ASN A 49 -12.85 5.80 -3.22
C ASN A 49 -11.32 5.69 -3.34
N PHE A 50 -10.73 4.58 -2.88
CA PHE A 50 -9.27 4.39 -2.83
C PHE A 50 -8.81 3.16 -3.62
N GLY A 51 -9.73 2.28 -4.01
CA GLY A 51 -9.42 1.04 -4.71
C GLY A 51 -8.96 1.26 -6.14
N GLY A 52 -7.91 0.53 -6.50
CA GLY A 52 -7.46 0.37 -7.87
C GLY A 52 -7.22 -1.10 -8.20
N ARG A 53 -6.96 -1.39 -9.48
CA ARG A 53 -6.56 -2.72 -9.94
C ARG A 53 -5.21 -2.64 -10.64
N ILE A 54 -4.30 -3.53 -10.28
CA ILE A 54 -2.98 -3.65 -10.91
C ILE A 54 -2.88 -4.97 -11.67
N LEU A 55 -2.38 -4.91 -12.91
CA LEU A 55 -2.04 -6.09 -13.68
C LEU A 55 -0.61 -6.51 -13.35
N LYS A 56 -0.45 -7.66 -12.72
CA LYS A 56 0.84 -8.32 -12.53
C LYS A 56 1.10 -9.28 -13.68
N ARG A 57 2.25 -9.13 -14.33
CA ARG A 57 2.76 -10.04 -15.37
C ARG A 57 4.01 -10.73 -14.85
N ILE A 58 3.96 -12.05 -14.75
CA ILE A 58 5.08 -12.90 -14.37
C ILE A 58 5.52 -13.64 -15.62
N CYS A 59 6.78 -13.46 -16.02
CA CYS A 59 7.37 -14.14 -17.17
C CYS A 59 8.45 -15.10 -16.68
N CYS A 60 8.36 -16.38 -17.08
CA CYS A 60 9.38 -17.35 -16.77
C CYS A 60 10.62 -17.12 -17.65
N GLY A 61 11.75 -16.78 -17.02
CA GLY A 61 13.01 -16.56 -17.74
C GLY A 61 13.60 -17.78 -18.44
N LYS A 62 13.06 -19.00 -18.22
CA LYS A 62 13.52 -20.24 -18.86
C LYS A 62 12.71 -20.64 -20.09
N CYS A 63 11.38 -20.64 -19.98
CA CYS A 63 10.48 -21.11 -21.05
C CYS A 63 9.70 -19.98 -21.74
N GLY A 64 9.78 -18.75 -21.24
CA GLY A 64 9.04 -17.61 -21.77
C GLY A 64 7.54 -17.64 -21.47
N HIS A 65 7.05 -18.60 -20.68
CA HIS A 65 5.65 -18.63 -20.28
C HIS A 65 5.26 -17.39 -19.47
N GLU A 66 4.10 -16.83 -19.77
CA GLU A 66 3.58 -15.63 -19.12
C GLU A 66 2.31 -15.93 -18.36
N GLN A 67 2.29 -15.50 -17.10
CA GLN A 67 1.11 -15.53 -16.25
C GLN A 67 0.68 -14.10 -15.94
N HIS A 68 -0.61 -13.84 -16.12
CA HIS A 68 -1.23 -12.56 -15.80
C HIS A 68 -2.16 -12.72 -14.61
N LYS A 69 -2.11 -11.77 -13.68
CA LYS A 69 -3.02 -11.70 -12.55
C LYS A 69 -3.42 -10.25 -12.29
N VAL A 70 -4.72 -9.99 -12.24
CA VAL A 70 -5.25 -8.69 -11.81
C VAL A 70 -5.46 -8.75 -10.30
N GLU A 71 -4.89 -7.80 -9.57
CA GLU A 71 -5.03 -7.73 -8.11
C GLU A 71 -5.57 -6.36 -7.69
N PRO A 72 -6.46 -6.30 -6.68
CA PRO A 72 -6.88 -5.04 -6.09
C PRO A 72 -5.77 -4.45 -5.22
N PHE A 73 -5.70 -3.12 -5.14
CA PHE A 73 -4.84 -2.39 -4.20
C PHE A 73 -5.56 -1.16 -3.65
N LEU A 74 -5.15 -0.67 -2.48
CA LEU A 74 -5.64 0.58 -1.87
C LEU A 74 -4.59 1.68 -1.84
N ASP A 75 -3.31 1.32 -1.98
CA ASP A 75 -2.17 2.23 -1.98
C ASP A 75 -1.02 1.69 -2.85
N VAL A 76 -0.08 2.56 -3.19
CA VAL A 76 1.12 2.23 -3.98
C VAL A 76 2.37 2.62 -3.18
N CYS A 77 3.18 1.63 -2.81
CA CYS A 77 4.46 1.85 -2.16
C CYS A 77 5.55 2.18 -3.19
N LEU A 78 5.96 3.45 -3.26
CA LEU A 78 7.05 3.89 -4.13
C LEU A 78 8.39 3.78 -3.40
N HIS A 79 9.34 3.04 -3.97
CA HIS A 79 10.66 2.89 -3.39
C HIS A 79 11.52 4.11 -3.70
N LEU A 80 12.02 4.78 -2.65
CA LEU A 80 13.05 5.79 -2.77
C LEU A 80 14.41 5.10 -2.73
N ALA A 81 15.17 5.18 -3.83
CA ALA A 81 16.54 4.68 -3.83
C ALA A 81 17.37 5.52 -2.84
N SER A 82 18.16 4.83 -1.99
CA SER A 82 18.90 5.43 -0.87
C SER A 82 19.83 6.59 -1.26
N ASP A 83 20.27 6.62 -2.52
CA ASP A 83 21.27 7.59 -3.01
C ASP A 83 20.65 8.81 -3.71
N ALA A 84 19.33 8.82 -3.89
CA ALA A 84 18.64 9.84 -4.67
C ALA A 84 18.32 11.08 -3.81
N THR A 85 19.36 11.84 -3.49
CA THR A 85 19.27 13.01 -2.59
C THR A 85 18.83 14.30 -3.29
N THR A 86 18.70 14.33 -4.62
CA THR A 86 18.21 15.51 -5.35
C THR A 86 17.38 15.13 -6.58
N GLY A 87 16.26 15.83 -6.80
CA GLY A 87 15.54 15.83 -8.09
C GLY A 87 14.62 14.64 -8.39
N LEU A 88 14.20 13.84 -7.40
CA LEU A 88 13.22 12.78 -7.63
C LEU A 88 11.82 13.34 -7.92
N SER A 89 11.25 12.93 -9.05
CA SER A 89 9.84 13.19 -9.37
C SER A 89 8.99 11.96 -9.07
N VAL A 90 7.72 12.18 -8.71
CA VAL A 90 6.74 11.08 -8.55
C VAL A 90 6.64 10.24 -9.82
N SER A 91 6.71 10.87 -10.99
CA SER A 91 6.71 10.18 -12.29
C SER A 91 7.89 9.22 -12.44
N SER A 92 9.09 9.61 -12.02
CA SER A 92 10.27 8.75 -12.06
C SER A 92 10.13 7.55 -11.12
N LEU A 93 9.57 7.77 -9.92
CA LEU A 93 9.32 6.69 -8.96
C LEU A 93 8.26 5.70 -9.48
N LEU A 94 7.21 6.20 -10.14
CA LEU A 94 6.20 5.37 -10.79
C LEU A 94 6.78 4.56 -11.94
N GLN A 95 7.66 5.16 -12.76
CA GLN A 95 8.35 4.43 -13.83
C GLN A 95 9.19 3.27 -13.27
N THR A 96 9.93 3.51 -12.19
CA THR A 96 10.68 2.45 -11.50
C THR A 96 9.75 1.37 -10.93
N TYR A 97 8.64 1.76 -10.30
CA TYR A 97 7.66 0.82 -9.75
C TYR A 97 7.06 -0.09 -10.83
N LEU A 98 6.82 0.43 -12.03
CA LEU A 98 6.25 -0.31 -13.16
C LEU A 98 7.28 -1.12 -13.96
N SER A 99 8.57 -0.95 -13.67
CA SER A 99 9.63 -1.67 -14.36
C SER A 99 9.66 -3.15 -13.97
N SER A 100 9.99 -4.01 -14.93
CA SER A 100 10.17 -5.44 -14.67
C SER A 100 11.34 -5.68 -13.73
N GLN A 101 11.11 -6.46 -12.67
CA GLN A 101 12.16 -6.85 -11.72
C GLN A 101 12.34 -8.38 -11.70
N PRO A 102 13.58 -8.87 -11.53
CA PRO A 102 13.83 -10.29 -11.37
C PRO A 102 13.21 -10.78 -10.05
N LEU A 103 12.42 -11.85 -10.13
CA LEU A 103 11.87 -12.52 -8.96
C LEU A 103 12.80 -13.67 -8.56
N HIS A 104 13.49 -13.53 -7.44
CA HIS A 104 14.30 -14.61 -6.87
C HIS A 104 13.41 -15.59 -6.08
N GLY A 105 13.65 -16.89 -6.24
CA GLY A 105 12.94 -17.94 -5.49
C GLY A 105 11.65 -18.48 -6.13
N TYR A 106 11.30 -18.04 -7.34
CA TYR A 106 10.22 -18.64 -8.12
C TYR A 106 10.68 -20.00 -8.67
N LYS A 107 10.14 -21.10 -8.15
CA LYS A 107 10.46 -22.48 -8.57
C LYS A 107 9.39 -23.03 -9.49
#